data_AF-V9D3U7-F1
#
_entry.id   AF-V9D3U7-F1
#
_cell.length_a   1.000
_cell.length_b   1.000
_cell.length_c   1.000
_cell.angle_alpha   90.00
_cell.angle_beta   90.00
_cell.angle_gamma   90.00
#
_symmetry.space_group_name_H-M   'P 1'
#
loop_
_entity.id
_entity.type
_entity.pdbx_description
1 polymer ?
#
loop_
_entity_poly.entity_id
_entity_poly.type
_entity_poly.pdbx_seq_one_letter_code
_entity_poly.pdbx_strand_id
1 'polypeptide(L)'
;MAPPFRADQVGSLLRPKSLVEARRKALLPRDNLRAGSRAGEGEDDIPAAAATGSHGQGHDQDGDTDADPVKLLRAEQDRAIKAVVSEQLARHIVPITTGEYERSIFYGNFFESLSGFQMRYTPMEAFRTGFPTNRPLLEWGVPGRDAGFPTSNPVQLAKPAYLDDWLFLRSLLPRDRWADAKMTVPPPGWWHIQLKEPFDRAVYASDEALLRDLSAALRKEILTLYDAGLRVVQVDDPNLSFFCDEEWIATCKAENVDLDHLLELYVKSHTDAVADLPADLTVGVHICRGNFPNGVGLASGSYERIAKKIFTETPYTVFYLEFDSPRAGDFTPLKYLPVDKAVVLGVVTTKSAEMEDLAALKDRVYQAAEVIAQGQGEGRTREDALRDNLAVSPQCGFASDHSEGGVGMTRDTMWEKLELVKRLADEIWPGWNTR
;
A
#
# COMPACT_ATOMS: atom_id res chain seq x y z
N MET A 1 -15.57 11.27 -14.76
CA MET A 1 -16.29 10.03 -14.38
C MET A 1 -16.51 10.10 -12.87
N ALA A 2 -17.71 9.80 -12.37
CA ALA A 2 -17.94 9.77 -10.92
C ALA A 2 -17.10 8.65 -10.27
N PRO A 3 -16.65 8.83 -9.01
CA PRO A 3 -15.94 7.77 -8.30
C PRO A 3 -16.83 6.52 -8.17
N PRO A 4 -16.25 5.30 -8.18
CA PRO A 4 -17.02 4.05 -8.16
C PRO A 4 -17.84 3.89 -6.88
N PHE A 5 -17.36 4.46 -5.76
CA PHE A 5 -18.01 4.46 -4.45
C PHE A 5 -17.97 5.88 -3.86
N ARG A 6 -19.00 6.30 -3.11
CA ARG A 6 -18.99 7.58 -2.37
C ARG A 6 -18.43 7.44 -0.97
N ALA A 7 -18.77 6.34 -0.29
CA ALA A 7 -18.02 5.86 0.87
C ALA A 7 -17.08 4.77 0.37
N ASP A 8 -15.79 5.05 0.41
CA ASP A 8 -14.74 4.13 0.00
C ASP A 8 -13.83 3.81 1.21
N GLN A 9 -12.91 2.87 1.05
CA GLN A 9 -11.87 2.52 2.00
C GLN A 9 -10.59 2.14 1.28
N VAL A 10 -9.43 2.48 1.83
CA VAL A 10 -8.15 2.33 1.09
C VAL A 10 -7.81 0.87 0.77
N GLY A 11 -7.94 -0.06 1.72
CA GLY A 11 -7.63 -1.47 1.45
C GLY A 11 -7.44 -2.31 2.71
N SER A 12 -6.37 -2.03 3.46
CA SER A 12 -5.98 -2.82 4.63
C SER A 12 -6.90 -2.59 5.84
N LEU A 13 -7.18 -3.67 6.57
CA LEU A 13 -8.00 -3.69 7.77
C LEU A 13 -7.20 -4.24 8.96
N LEU A 14 -7.58 -3.91 10.20
CA LEU A 14 -6.97 -4.50 11.38
C LEU A 14 -7.15 -6.01 11.40
N ARG A 15 -6.04 -6.77 11.52
CA ARG A 15 -6.08 -8.23 11.49
C ARG A 15 -6.62 -8.77 12.83
N PRO A 16 -7.30 -9.92 12.83
CA PRO A 16 -7.63 -10.59 14.09
C PRO A 16 -6.35 -11.09 14.77
N LYS A 17 -6.34 -11.07 16.11
CA LYS A 17 -5.18 -11.51 16.92
C LYS A 17 -4.66 -12.89 16.52
N SER A 18 -5.56 -13.81 16.19
CA SER A 18 -5.21 -15.15 15.72
C SER A 18 -4.34 -15.15 14.46
N LEU A 19 -4.60 -14.25 13.50
CA LEU A 19 -3.81 -14.12 12.28
C LEU A 19 -2.45 -13.48 12.56
N VAL A 20 -2.38 -12.49 13.45
CA VAL A 20 -1.11 -11.88 13.90
C VAL A 20 -0.22 -12.93 14.56
N GLU A 21 -0.79 -13.75 15.44
CA GLU A 21 -0.05 -14.83 16.11
C GLU A 21 0.40 -15.91 15.14
N ALA A 22 -0.46 -16.33 14.20
CA ALA A 22 -0.11 -17.30 13.16
C ALA A 22 1.05 -16.80 12.28
N ARG A 23 1.03 -15.51 11.90
CA ARG A 23 2.12 -14.88 11.14
C ARG A 23 3.42 -14.88 11.92
N ARG A 24 3.38 -14.47 13.18
CA ARG A 24 4.57 -14.47 14.05
C ARG A 24 5.18 -15.88 14.09
N LYS A 25 4.38 -16.93 14.30
CA LYS A 25 4.84 -18.32 14.31
C LYS A 25 5.48 -18.75 12.99
N ALA A 26 4.88 -18.39 11.85
CA ALA A 26 5.39 -18.75 10.53
C ALA A 26 6.67 -17.99 10.12
N LEU A 27 6.88 -16.78 10.64
CA LEU A 27 8.03 -15.92 10.27
C LEU A 27 9.24 -16.08 11.21
N LEU A 28 9.06 -16.54 12.45
CA LEU A 28 10.13 -16.79 13.42
C LEU A 28 11.35 -17.56 12.85
N PRO A 29 11.19 -18.64 12.04
CA PRO A 29 12.34 -19.35 11.47
C PRO A 29 13.15 -18.49 10.48
N ARG A 30 12.48 -17.59 9.73
CA ARG A 30 13.14 -16.70 8.76
C ARG A 30 13.90 -15.57 9.45
N ASP A 31 13.35 -15.00 10.52
CA ASP A 31 13.98 -13.93 11.27
C ASP A 31 15.23 -14.42 12.03
N ASN A 32 15.19 -15.63 12.58
CA ASN A 32 16.36 -16.27 13.23
C ASN A 32 17.52 -16.53 12.25
N LEU A 33 17.22 -16.87 10.99
CA LEU A 33 18.23 -17.06 9.95
C LEU A 33 18.88 -15.74 9.50
N ARG A 34 18.15 -14.62 9.61
CA ARG A 34 18.63 -13.27 9.26
C ARG A 34 19.38 -12.59 10.40
N ALA A 35 19.09 -12.94 11.64
CA ALA A 35 19.79 -12.47 12.83
C ALA A 35 21.15 -13.19 13.07
N GLY A 36 21.75 -13.77 12.02
CA GLY A 36 22.95 -14.63 12.02
C GLY A 36 23.81 -14.55 13.28
N SER A 37 23.86 -15.68 14.01
CA SER A 37 24.78 -16.01 15.10
C SER A 37 25.40 -14.80 15.81
N ARG A 38 24.75 -14.32 16.87
CA ARG A 38 25.51 -13.69 17.97
C ARG A 38 26.42 -14.76 18.57
N ALA A 39 27.61 -14.93 18.00
CA ALA A 39 28.71 -15.59 18.68
C ALA A 39 28.93 -14.80 19.97
N GLY A 40 28.69 -15.46 21.11
CA GLY A 40 28.92 -14.88 22.42
C GLY A 40 30.40 -14.55 22.57
N GLU A 41 30.70 -13.28 22.83
CA GLU A 41 31.92 -12.88 23.50
C GLU A 41 31.69 -13.08 25.01
N GLY A 42 32.46 -13.97 25.63
CA GLY A 42 32.42 -14.19 27.09
C GLY A 42 33.04 -15.50 27.56
N GLU A 43 34.34 -15.43 27.85
CA GLU A 43 35.10 -16.17 28.90
C GLU A 43 35.65 -17.60 28.64
N ASP A 44 36.99 -17.61 28.49
CA ASP A 44 38.01 -18.36 29.24
C ASP A 44 38.06 -19.91 29.24
N ASP A 45 39.06 -20.38 28.48
CA ASP A 45 40.17 -21.29 28.83
C ASP A 45 39.96 -22.79 29.22
N ILE A 46 40.94 -23.57 28.76
CA ILE A 46 41.40 -24.94 29.16
C ILE A 46 41.18 -26.07 28.11
N PRO A 47 42.19 -26.95 27.85
CA PRO A 47 42.64 -27.25 26.49
C PRO A 47 42.34 -28.67 25.96
N ALA A 48 42.75 -28.84 24.71
CA ALA A 48 42.65 -30.01 23.84
C ALA A 48 43.00 -31.38 24.45
N ALA A 49 42.16 -32.37 24.16
CA ALA A 49 42.53 -33.78 24.08
C ALA A 49 41.74 -34.49 22.97
N ALA A 50 42.40 -35.44 22.31
CA ALA A 50 42.04 -36.01 21.04
C ALA A 50 41.15 -37.28 21.14
N ALA A 51 40.50 -37.55 19.99
CA ALA A 51 40.29 -38.86 19.36
C ALA A 51 39.04 -39.74 19.67
N THR A 52 38.46 -40.19 18.55
CA THR A 52 37.82 -41.50 18.24
C THR A 52 36.32 -41.74 18.53
N GLY A 53 35.53 -41.68 17.45
CA GLY A 53 34.63 -42.71 16.90
C GLY A 53 33.67 -43.53 17.79
N SER A 54 32.38 -43.54 17.44
CA SER A 54 31.64 -44.73 16.98
C SER A 54 30.12 -44.47 16.84
N HIS A 55 29.50 -45.29 16.00
CA HIS A 55 28.09 -45.30 15.62
C HIS A 55 27.12 -45.61 16.77
N GLY A 56 25.93 -45.00 16.72
CA GLY A 56 24.75 -45.42 17.49
C GLY A 56 23.47 -45.08 16.73
N GLN A 57 22.76 -46.11 16.28
CA GLN A 57 21.42 -46.05 15.69
C GLN A 57 20.35 -45.81 16.76
N GLY A 58 19.29 -45.10 16.36
CA GLY A 58 17.91 -45.38 16.79
C GLY A 58 17.42 -44.64 18.03
N HIS A 59 16.53 -43.68 17.83
CA HIS A 59 15.22 -43.68 18.49
C HIS A 59 14.27 -42.72 17.76
N ASP A 60 13.42 -43.30 16.92
CA ASP A 60 12.12 -42.70 16.57
C ASP A 60 11.26 -42.69 17.84
N GLN A 61 10.81 -41.50 18.23
CA GLN A 61 9.63 -41.32 19.07
C GLN A 61 8.69 -40.36 18.35
N ASP A 62 7.67 -40.95 17.71
CA ASP A 62 6.47 -40.28 17.23
C ASP A 62 5.74 -39.61 18.41
N GLY A 63 5.31 -38.36 18.22
CA GLY A 63 4.35 -37.74 19.12
C GLY A 63 4.28 -36.21 19.19
N ASP A 64 4.29 -35.49 18.07
CA ASP A 64 3.50 -34.24 18.00
C ASP A 64 3.13 -33.93 16.54
N THR A 65 1.85 -33.67 16.28
CA THR A 65 1.37 -33.20 14.99
C THR A 65 1.78 -31.74 14.82
N ASP A 66 3.06 -31.50 14.55
CA ASP A 66 3.57 -30.16 14.24
C ASP A 66 3.15 -29.80 12.80
N ALA A 67 1.90 -29.35 12.66
CA ALA A 67 1.38 -28.89 11.39
C ALA A 67 2.26 -27.74 10.89
N ASP A 68 2.83 -27.90 9.69
CA ASP A 68 3.65 -26.91 8.99
C ASP A 68 3.14 -25.48 9.24
N PRO A 69 3.92 -24.61 9.94
CA PRO A 69 3.49 -23.26 10.31
C PRO A 69 3.03 -22.42 9.12
N VAL A 70 3.54 -22.68 7.92
CA VAL A 70 3.10 -21.99 6.69
C VAL A 70 1.70 -22.43 6.28
N LYS A 71 1.37 -23.72 6.41
CA LYS A 71 0.01 -24.23 6.16
C LYS A 71 -0.99 -23.72 7.20
N LEU A 72 -0.57 -23.67 8.47
CA LEU A 72 -1.39 -23.08 9.54
C LEU A 72 -1.68 -21.60 9.27
N LEU A 73 -0.66 -20.83 8.86
CA LEU A 73 -0.84 -19.44 8.47
C LEU A 73 -1.84 -19.31 7.32
N ARG A 74 -1.72 -20.13 6.25
CA ARG A 74 -2.65 -20.05 5.12
C ARG A 74 -4.08 -20.36 5.52
N ALA A 75 -4.30 -21.41 6.32
CA ALA A 75 -5.63 -21.75 6.82
C ALA A 75 -6.24 -20.61 7.65
N GLU A 76 -5.43 -19.96 8.47
CA GLU A 76 -5.84 -18.82 9.28
C GLU A 76 -6.13 -17.56 8.43
N GLN A 77 -5.33 -17.30 7.39
CA GLN A 77 -5.59 -16.25 6.41
C GLN A 77 -6.94 -16.46 5.72
N ASP A 78 -7.19 -17.65 5.18
CA ASP A 78 -8.44 -17.98 4.50
C ASP A 78 -9.65 -17.81 5.44
N ARG A 79 -9.53 -18.22 6.71
CA ARG A 79 -10.57 -18.05 7.73
C ARG A 79 -10.82 -16.57 8.04
N ALA A 80 -9.76 -15.80 8.25
CA ALA A 80 -9.86 -14.38 8.57
C ALA A 80 -10.43 -13.57 7.40
N ILE A 81 -10.06 -13.88 6.17
CA ILE A 81 -10.59 -13.24 4.95
C ILE A 81 -12.08 -13.54 4.79
N LYS A 82 -12.51 -14.80 4.97
CA LYS A 82 -13.95 -15.14 4.96
C LYS A 82 -14.73 -14.33 5.98
N ALA A 83 -14.21 -14.21 7.20
CA ALA A 83 -14.86 -13.45 8.26
C ALA A 83 -14.96 -11.96 7.94
N VAL A 84 -13.87 -11.32 7.48
CA VAL A 84 -13.86 -9.88 7.22
C VAL A 84 -14.69 -9.51 5.99
N VAL A 85 -14.74 -10.37 4.97
CA VAL A 85 -15.63 -10.19 3.81
C VAL A 85 -17.10 -10.30 4.24
N SER A 86 -17.44 -11.31 5.05
CA SER A 86 -18.79 -11.45 5.59
C SER A 86 -19.21 -10.25 6.45
N GLU A 87 -18.28 -9.68 7.22
CA GLU A 87 -18.56 -8.53 8.08
C GLU A 87 -18.79 -7.25 7.27
N GLN A 88 -17.99 -7.00 6.22
CA GLN A 88 -18.23 -5.88 5.30
C GLN A 88 -19.58 -5.99 4.59
N LEU A 89 -19.96 -7.20 4.13
CA LEU A 89 -21.26 -7.45 3.51
C LEU A 89 -22.41 -7.20 4.49
N ALA A 90 -22.32 -7.70 5.72
CA ALA A 90 -23.34 -7.52 6.74
C ALA A 90 -23.55 -6.05 7.15
N ARG A 91 -22.47 -5.25 7.12
CA ARG A 91 -22.50 -3.81 7.44
C ARG A 91 -22.81 -2.93 6.22
N HIS A 92 -22.86 -3.52 5.02
CA HIS A 92 -22.94 -2.79 3.74
C HIS A 92 -21.80 -1.77 3.57
N ILE A 93 -20.57 -2.19 3.88
CA ILE A 93 -19.35 -1.41 3.65
C ILE A 93 -18.80 -1.79 2.28
N VAL A 94 -18.57 -0.80 1.42
CA VAL A 94 -17.96 -0.96 0.10
C VAL A 94 -16.79 0.03 -0.06
N PRO A 95 -15.84 -0.24 -0.99
CA PRO A 95 -15.65 -1.51 -1.68
C PRO A 95 -15.32 -2.66 -0.73
N ILE A 96 -15.63 -3.90 -1.11
CA ILE A 96 -15.22 -5.10 -0.39
C ILE A 96 -13.74 -5.39 -0.67
N THR A 97 -12.95 -5.58 0.38
CA THR A 97 -11.54 -5.98 0.27
C THR A 97 -11.26 -7.22 1.13
N THR A 98 -10.11 -7.86 0.94
CA THR A 98 -9.63 -8.93 1.84
C THR A 98 -9.04 -8.37 3.15
N GLY A 99 -9.02 -7.05 3.32
CA GLY A 99 -8.25 -6.39 4.39
C GLY A 99 -6.74 -6.54 4.25
N GLU A 100 -6.25 -7.03 3.10
CA GLU A 100 -4.85 -7.40 2.84
C GLU A 100 -4.32 -8.47 3.81
N TYR A 101 -5.20 -9.34 4.30
CA TYR A 101 -4.88 -10.36 5.30
C TYR A 101 -3.98 -11.46 4.76
N GLU A 102 -3.85 -11.61 3.45
CA GLU A 102 -2.90 -12.49 2.78
C GLU A 102 -1.47 -11.92 2.73
N ARG A 103 -1.31 -10.60 2.85
CA ARG A 103 -0.03 -9.89 2.74
C ARG A 103 0.50 -9.41 4.08
N SER A 104 1.82 -9.50 4.26
CA SER A 104 2.50 -8.96 5.45
C SER A 104 2.71 -7.45 5.31
N ILE A 105 2.98 -6.98 4.10
CA ILE A 105 3.20 -5.59 3.70
C ILE A 105 2.48 -5.36 2.37
N PHE A 106 2.02 -4.13 2.10
CA PHE A 106 1.12 -3.82 0.98
C PHE A 106 1.64 -4.29 -0.40
N TYR A 107 2.96 -4.29 -0.63
CA TYR A 107 3.58 -4.75 -1.88
C TYR A 107 3.93 -6.25 -1.92
N GLY A 108 3.68 -6.99 -0.83
CA GLY A 108 4.08 -8.39 -0.72
C GLY A 108 3.55 -9.23 -1.88
N ASN A 109 4.34 -10.23 -2.29
CA ASN A 109 4.13 -11.16 -3.41
C ASN A 109 4.39 -10.58 -4.81
N PHE A 110 4.29 -9.27 -5.03
CA PHE A 110 4.46 -8.72 -6.39
C PHE A 110 5.89 -8.85 -6.89
N PHE A 111 6.85 -8.27 -6.17
CA PHE A 111 8.26 -8.28 -6.58
C PHE A 111 8.85 -9.69 -6.59
N GLU A 112 8.41 -10.57 -5.70
CA GLU A 112 8.80 -11.98 -5.66
C GLU A 112 8.21 -12.80 -6.84
N SER A 113 7.21 -12.28 -7.53
CA SER A 113 6.58 -12.92 -8.69
C SER A 113 7.20 -12.49 -10.02
N LEU A 114 8.19 -11.60 -9.99
CA LEU A 114 8.90 -11.12 -11.17
C LEU A 114 10.08 -12.05 -11.49
N SER A 115 10.17 -12.53 -12.73
CA SER A 115 11.44 -13.02 -13.26
C SER A 115 12.35 -11.84 -13.53
N GLY A 116 13.67 -12.01 -13.40
CA GLY A 116 14.60 -10.93 -13.64
C GLY A 116 14.74 -9.95 -12.48
N PHE A 117 14.04 -10.17 -11.37
CA PHE A 117 14.09 -9.32 -10.17
C PHE A 117 14.23 -10.19 -8.93
N GLN A 118 15.03 -9.76 -7.96
CA GLN A 118 15.32 -10.54 -6.76
C GLN A 118 15.22 -9.68 -5.50
N MET A 119 14.46 -10.19 -4.53
CA MET A 119 14.44 -9.67 -3.16
C MET A 119 15.62 -10.25 -2.38
N ARG A 120 16.40 -9.39 -1.72
CA ARG A 120 17.53 -9.80 -0.87
C ARG A 120 17.67 -8.89 0.34
N TYR A 121 18.13 -9.46 1.45
CA TYR A 121 18.50 -8.68 2.62
C TYR A 121 19.60 -7.68 2.24
N THR A 122 19.37 -6.43 2.58
CA THR A 122 20.20 -5.30 2.18
C THR A 122 20.52 -4.47 3.44
N PRO A 123 21.80 -4.23 3.74
CA PRO A 123 22.20 -3.39 4.87
C PRO A 123 21.68 -1.96 4.71
N MET A 124 21.37 -1.29 5.82
CA MET A 124 20.83 0.07 5.80
C MET A 124 21.77 1.08 5.12
N GLU A 125 23.08 0.82 5.06
CA GLU A 125 24.07 1.68 4.42
C GLU A 125 23.86 1.80 2.90
N ALA A 126 23.23 0.81 2.26
CA ALA A 126 22.90 0.85 0.84
C ALA A 126 21.64 1.68 0.53
N PHE A 127 20.88 2.06 1.55
CA PHE A 127 19.69 2.90 1.42
C PHE A 127 20.03 4.38 1.58
N ARG A 128 19.19 5.25 1.01
CA ARG A 128 19.30 6.70 1.18
C ARG A 128 18.82 7.09 2.57
N THR A 129 19.70 7.69 3.37
CA THR A 129 19.46 7.93 4.80
C THR A 129 18.42 9.03 5.06
N GLY A 130 18.36 10.05 4.20
CA GLY A 130 17.36 11.12 4.29
C GLY A 130 16.00 10.76 3.69
N PHE A 131 15.82 9.55 3.16
CA PHE A 131 14.58 9.16 2.51
C PHE A 131 13.49 8.81 3.54
N PRO A 132 12.22 9.23 3.37
CA PRO A 132 11.18 9.15 4.41
C PRO A 132 10.97 7.78 5.05
N THR A 133 10.98 6.68 4.26
CA THR A 133 10.80 5.32 4.79
C THR A 133 12.03 4.79 5.54
N ASN A 134 13.21 5.35 5.29
CA ASN A 134 14.47 4.89 5.86
C ASN A 134 14.82 5.63 7.17
N ARG A 135 14.43 6.90 7.31
CA ARG A 135 14.65 7.71 8.53
C ARG A 135 14.24 7.00 9.83
N PRO A 136 12.98 6.56 10.02
CA PRO A 136 12.57 5.92 11.28
C PRO A 136 13.28 4.59 11.50
N LEU A 137 13.61 3.85 10.44
CA LEU A 137 14.34 2.58 10.56
C LEU A 137 15.76 2.77 11.07
N LEU A 138 16.43 3.84 10.63
CA LEU A 138 17.76 4.22 11.13
C LEU A 138 17.70 4.66 12.60
N GLU A 139 16.70 5.45 12.98
CA GLU A 139 16.47 5.87 14.38
C GLU A 139 16.23 4.67 15.30
N TRP A 140 15.53 3.65 14.82
CA TRP A 140 15.29 2.41 15.55
C TRP A 140 16.47 1.43 15.53
N GLY A 141 17.58 1.77 14.86
CA GLY A 141 18.77 0.92 14.80
C GLY A 141 18.54 -0.38 14.02
N VAL A 142 17.62 -0.38 13.05
CA VAL A 142 17.40 -1.54 12.17
C VAL A 142 18.65 -1.73 11.30
N PRO A 143 19.32 -2.90 11.32
CA PRO A 143 20.60 -3.09 10.62
C PRO A 143 20.45 -3.21 9.09
N GLY A 144 19.25 -3.55 8.62
CA GLY A 144 18.96 -3.75 7.20
C GLY A 144 17.57 -4.34 7.01
N ARG A 145 17.14 -4.41 5.77
CA ARG A 145 15.85 -5.00 5.37
C ARG A 145 15.93 -5.56 3.96
N ASP A 146 14.92 -6.32 3.56
CA ASP A 146 14.84 -6.76 2.18
C ASP A 146 14.64 -5.57 1.24
N ALA A 147 15.34 -5.60 0.11
CA ALA A 147 15.10 -4.74 -1.04
C ALA A 147 15.19 -5.53 -2.34
N GLY A 148 14.49 -5.04 -3.35
CA GLY A 148 14.44 -5.65 -4.67
C GLY A 148 15.45 -5.05 -5.64
N PHE A 149 16.12 -5.91 -6.40
CA PHE A 149 17.10 -5.53 -7.43
C PHE A 149 16.84 -6.28 -8.73
N PRO A 150 17.04 -5.66 -9.89
CA PRO A 150 17.07 -6.41 -11.14
C PRO A 150 18.29 -7.33 -11.21
N THR A 151 18.16 -8.39 -11.99
CA THR A 151 19.19 -9.36 -12.32
C THR A 151 19.57 -9.23 -13.80
N SER A 152 20.53 -10.01 -14.28
CA SER A 152 20.93 -10.00 -15.71
C SER A 152 19.82 -10.43 -16.69
N ASN A 153 18.72 -11.01 -16.21
CA ASN A 153 17.55 -11.33 -17.03
C ASN A 153 16.54 -10.17 -17.01
N PRO A 154 15.81 -9.91 -18.12
CA PRO A 154 14.80 -8.87 -18.17
C PRO A 154 13.71 -9.06 -17.10
N VAL A 155 13.29 -7.95 -16.48
CA VAL A 155 12.22 -7.93 -15.50
C VAL A 155 10.87 -8.18 -16.17
N GLN A 156 10.17 -9.23 -15.77
CA GLN A 156 8.85 -9.58 -16.31
C GLN A 156 7.99 -10.25 -15.24
N LEU A 157 6.68 -10.09 -15.31
CA LEU A 157 5.75 -10.86 -14.47
C LEU A 157 5.77 -12.33 -14.90
N ALA A 158 6.38 -13.19 -14.09
CA ALA A 158 6.52 -14.62 -14.35
C ALA A 158 5.27 -15.40 -13.98
N LYS A 159 4.65 -15.03 -12.87
CA LYS A 159 3.36 -15.56 -12.39
C LYS A 159 2.49 -14.41 -11.89
N PRO A 160 1.16 -14.48 -12.00
CA PRO A 160 0.30 -13.48 -11.40
C PRO A 160 0.50 -13.41 -9.89
N ALA A 161 0.70 -12.21 -9.35
CA ALA A 161 1.02 -12.00 -7.95
C ALA A 161 -0.23 -12.10 -7.05
N TYR A 162 -1.37 -11.64 -7.54
CA TYR A 162 -2.59 -11.42 -6.78
C TYR A 162 -3.81 -12.14 -7.37
N LEU A 163 -3.64 -12.93 -8.44
CA LEU A 163 -4.76 -13.63 -9.07
C LEU A 163 -5.44 -14.60 -8.10
N ASP A 164 -4.69 -15.41 -7.35
CA ASP A 164 -5.27 -16.36 -6.40
C ASP A 164 -6.04 -15.65 -5.28
N ASP A 165 -5.54 -14.50 -4.83
CA ASP A 165 -6.18 -13.68 -3.80
C ASP A 165 -7.48 -13.06 -4.32
N TRP A 166 -7.47 -12.56 -5.56
CA TRP A 166 -8.67 -12.09 -6.25
C TRP A 166 -9.69 -13.23 -6.46
N LEU A 167 -9.26 -14.38 -6.97
CA LEU A 167 -10.14 -15.52 -7.20
C LEU A 167 -10.78 -16.00 -5.90
N PHE A 168 -10.04 -15.97 -4.80
CA PHE A 168 -10.57 -16.30 -3.49
C PHE A 168 -11.60 -15.27 -3.01
N LEU A 169 -11.30 -13.96 -3.02
CA LEU A 169 -12.27 -12.92 -2.70
C LEU A 169 -13.53 -13.02 -3.56
N ARG A 170 -13.35 -13.16 -4.88
CA ARG A 170 -14.41 -13.32 -5.87
C ARG A 170 -15.30 -14.53 -5.59
N SER A 171 -14.74 -15.63 -5.07
CA SER A 171 -15.49 -16.84 -4.69
C SER A 171 -16.42 -16.63 -3.49
N LEU A 172 -16.16 -15.60 -2.68
CA LEU A 172 -16.97 -15.23 -1.51
C LEU A 172 -18.10 -14.26 -1.87
N LEU A 173 -18.18 -13.83 -3.13
CA LEU A 173 -19.13 -12.84 -3.62
C LEU A 173 -20.03 -13.45 -4.71
N PRO A 174 -21.34 -13.13 -4.72
CA PRO A 174 -22.16 -13.42 -5.88
C PRO A 174 -21.68 -12.58 -7.08
N ARG A 175 -21.90 -13.08 -8.30
CA ARG A 175 -21.33 -12.52 -9.53
C ARG A 175 -21.69 -11.06 -9.79
N ASP A 176 -22.91 -10.68 -9.46
CA ASP A 176 -23.44 -9.31 -9.58
C ASP A 176 -22.79 -8.32 -8.61
N ARG A 177 -22.14 -8.80 -7.54
CA ARG A 177 -21.41 -7.98 -6.56
C ARG A 177 -19.89 -7.95 -6.79
N TRP A 178 -19.39 -8.54 -7.88
CA TRP A 178 -17.95 -8.49 -8.19
C TRP A 178 -17.44 -7.06 -8.43
N ALA A 179 -18.30 -6.17 -8.95
CA ALA A 179 -17.96 -4.77 -9.18
C ALA A 179 -17.82 -3.96 -7.89
N ASP A 180 -18.28 -4.49 -6.74
CA ASP A 180 -18.10 -3.85 -5.45
C ASP A 180 -16.78 -4.24 -4.78
N ALA A 181 -16.03 -5.18 -5.34
CA ALA A 181 -14.74 -5.57 -4.82
C ALA A 181 -13.62 -4.70 -5.38
N LYS A 182 -12.61 -4.45 -4.54
CA LYS A 182 -11.41 -3.70 -4.91
C LYS A 182 -10.15 -4.47 -4.49
N MET A 183 -9.18 -4.54 -5.40
CA MET A 183 -7.83 -5.03 -5.10
C MET A 183 -6.83 -3.86 -5.10
N THR A 184 -5.85 -3.93 -4.20
CA THR A 184 -4.69 -3.01 -4.16
C THR A 184 -3.48 -3.68 -4.79
N VAL A 185 -2.68 -2.91 -5.53
CA VAL A 185 -1.41 -3.34 -6.13
C VAL A 185 -0.31 -2.31 -5.81
N PRO A 186 0.97 -2.69 -5.73
CA PRO A 186 2.05 -1.77 -5.40
C PRO A 186 2.43 -0.88 -6.58
N PRO A 187 3.32 0.12 -6.38
CA PRO A 187 3.83 0.90 -7.49
C PRO A 187 4.87 0.10 -8.25
N PRO A 188 5.10 0.40 -9.54
CA PRO A 188 6.09 -0.32 -10.34
C PRO A 188 7.50 -0.21 -9.74
N GLY A 189 7.86 0.98 -9.24
CA GLY A 189 9.23 1.33 -8.86
C GLY A 189 9.52 1.43 -7.37
N TRP A 190 8.82 0.70 -6.48
CA TRP A 190 8.90 0.89 -5.02
C TRP A 190 10.33 1.06 -4.48
N TRP A 191 11.26 0.16 -4.86
CA TRP A 191 12.64 0.15 -4.35
C TRP A 191 13.59 1.18 -5.00
N HIS A 192 13.25 1.70 -6.18
CA HIS A 192 14.17 2.45 -7.04
C HIS A 192 14.72 3.71 -6.36
N ILE A 193 13.86 4.55 -5.78
CA ILE A 193 14.27 5.81 -5.12
C ILE A 193 14.85 5.61 -3.71
N GLN A 194 14.59 4.46 -3.08
CA GLN A 194 14.98 4.23 -1.68
C GLN A 194 16.45 3.82 -1.55
N LEU A 195 17.02 3.28 -2.63
CA LEU A 195 18.39 2.79 -2.71
C LEU A 195 19.34 3.87 -3.24
N LYS A 196 20.60 3.84 -2.79
CA LYS A 196 21.67 4.67 -3.35
C LYS A 196 22.02 4.22 -4.77
N GLU A 197 22.15 2.91 -4.95
CA GLU A 197 22.42 2.24 -6.23
C GLU A 197 21.34 1.18 -6.47
N PRO A 198 20.23 1.53 -7.17
CA PRO A 198 19.12 0.61 -7.36
C PRO A 198 19.41 -0.55 -8.32
N PHE A 199 20.43 -0.41 -9.18
CA PHE A 199 20.85 -1.43 -10.13
C PHE A 199 22.23 -1.15 -10.73
N ASP A 200 22.84 -2.19 -11.32
CA ASP A 200 24.06 -2.08 -12.11
C ASP A 200 23.74 -1.59 -13.53
N ARG A 201 24.48 -0.59 -14.02
CA ARG A 201 24.33 -0.02 -15.38
C ARG A 201 24.64 -1.03 -16.50
N ALA A 202 25.35 -2.12 -16.19
CA ALA A 202 25.54 -3.24 -17.11
C ALA A 202 24.27 -4.10 -17.28
N VAL A 203 23.35 -4.07 -16.30
CA VAL A 203 22.08 -4.79 -16.34
C VAL A 203 21.00 -3.95 -17.01
N TYR A 204 20.87 -2.67 -16.62
CA TYR A 204 19.96 -1.71 -17.23
C TYR A 204 20.71 -0.45 -17.62
N ALA A 205 20.56 0.02 -18.86
CA ALA A 205 21.28 1.20 -19.33
C ALA A 205 20.84 2.50 -18.65
N SER A 206 19.58 2.59 -18.22
CA SER A 206 18.99 3.79 -17.64
C SER A 206 17.85 3.47 -16.66
N ASP A 207 17.47 4.45 -15.85
CA ASP A 207 16.38 4.30 -14.87
C ASP A 207 15.04 4.11 -15.61
N GLU A 208 14.85 4.78 -16.74
CA GLU A 208 13.71 4.60 -17.64
C GLU A 208 13.61 3.17 -18.17
N ALA A 209 14.74 2.50 -18.44
CA ALA A 209 14.73 1.15 -18.96
C ALA A 209 14.23 0.15 -17.90
N LEU A 210 14.71 0.28 -16.65
CA LEU A 210 14.24 -0.55 -15.55
C LEU A 210 12.76 -0.28 -15.23
N LEU A 211 12.38 0.99 -15.11
CA LEU A 211 11.01 1.36 -14.76
C LEU A 211 10.02 0.97 -15.86
N ARG A 212 10.41 1.00 -17.14
CA ARG A 212 9.56 0.51 -18.23
C ARG A 212 9.20 -0.97 -18.07
N ASP A 213 10.17 -1.81 -17.71
CA ASP A 213 9.93 -3.24 -17.52
C ASP A 213 9.08 -3.52 -16.27
N LEU A 214 9.35 -2.80 -15.17
CA LEU A 214 8.52 -2.87 -13.95
C LEU A 214 7.07 -2.42 -14.21
N SER A 215 6.88 -1.34 -14.96
CA SER A 215 5.57 -0.85 -15.38
C SER A 215 4.85 -1.85 -16.28
N ALA A 216 5.55 -2.48 -17.23
CA ALA A 216 4.98 -3.52 -18.08
C ALA A 216 4.54 -4.75 -17.26
N ALA A 217 5.30 -5.13 -16.24
CA ALA A 217 4.94 -6.21 -15.32
C ALA A 217 3.68 -5.87 -14.50
N LEU A 218 3.59 -4.65 -13.96
CA LEU A 218 2.40 -4.19 -13.24
C LEU A 218 1.17 -4.12 -14.15
N ARG A 219 1.32 -3.60 -15.37
CA ARG A 219 0.23 -3.58 -16.37
C ARG A 219 -0.29 -4.99 -16.67
N LYS A 220 0.61 -5.95 -16.82
CA LYS A 220 0.25 -7.37 -17.05
C LYS A 220 -0.50 -7.97 -15.85
N GLU A 221 -0.12 -7.62 -14.63
CA GLU A 221 -0.85 -8.04 -13.42
C GLU A 221 -2.27 -7.46 -13.42
N ILE A 222 -2.42 -6.16 -13.66
CA ILE A 222 -3.72 -5.48 -13.70
C ILE A 222 -4.63 -6.10 -14.76
N LEU A 223 -4.12 -6.34 -15.97
CA LEU A 223 -4.88 -7.00 -17.04
C LEU A 223 -5.27 -8.44 -16.66
N THR A 224 -4.39 -9.18 -15.99
CA THR A 224 -4.69 -10.53 -15.51
C THR A 224 -5.86 -10.54 -14.52
N LEU A 225 -5.90 -9.58 -13.60
CA LEU A 225 -7.01 -9.42 -12.66
C LEU A 225 -8.31 -8.99 -13.37
N TYR A 226 -8.21 -8.09 -14.35
CA TYR A 226 -9.33 -7.64 -15.17
C TYR A 226 -9.97 -8.78 -15.97
N ASP A 227 -9.15 -9.61 -16.61
CA ASP A 227 -9.59 -10.78 -17.40
C ASP A 227 -10.28 -11.81 -16.49
N ALA A 228 -9.89 -11.86 -15.21
CA ALA A 228 -10.56 -12.62 -14.17
C ALA A 228 -11.80 -11.92 -13.58
N GLY A 229 -12.27 -10.80 -14.16
CA GLY A 229 -13.52 -10.12 -13.82
C GLY A 229 -13.40 -8.98 -12.81
N LEU A 230 -12.20 -8.59 -12.38
CA LEU A 230 -12.03 -7.43 -11.49
C LEU A 230 -12.37 -6.14 -12.25
N ARG A 231 -12.95 -5.15 -11.55
CA ARG A 231 -13.36 -3.86 -12.14
C ARG A 231 -12.87 -2.62 -11.40
N VAL A 232 -12.30 -2.78 -10.19
CA VAL A 232 -11.69 -1.68 -9.44
C VAL A 232 -10.33 -2.11 -8.92
N VAL A 233 -9.29 -1.40 -9.35
CA VAL A 233 -7.90 -1.57 -8.89
C VAL A 233 -7.38 -0.25 -8.33
N GLN A 234 -6.61 -0.32 -7.26
CA GLN A 234 -5.91 0.82 -6.69
C GLN A 234 -4.40 0.55 -6.67
N VAL A 235 -3.62 1.45 -7.25
CA VAL A 235 -2.16 1.45 -7.16
C VAL A 235 -1.77 2.25 -5.92
N ASP A 236 -1.13 1.61 -4.95
CA ASP A 236 -0.67 2.28 -3.73
C ASP A 236 0.76 2.76 -3.93
N ASP A 237 1.00 4.07 -4.02
CA ASP A 237 2.36 4.63 -4.12
C ASP A 237 2.65 5.70 -3.06
N PRO A 238 3.28 5.31 -1.93
CA PRO A 238 3.78 6.28 -0.96
C PRO A 238 4.90 7.18 -1.49
N ASN A 239 5.70 6.71 -2.47
CA ASN A 239 6.86 7.44 -2.96
C ASN A 239 6.47 8.79 -3.58
N LEU A 240 5.30 8.85 -4.22
CA LEU A 240 4.78 10.09 -4.81
C LEU A 240 4.58 11.19 -3.74
N SER A 241 4.18 10.82 -2.51
CA SER A 241 4.03 11.81 -1.43
C SER A 241 5.36 12.38 -0.94
N PHE A 242 6.46 11.65 -1.11
CA PHE A 242 7.77 12.03 -0.59
C PHE A 242 8.40 13.18 -1.37
N PHE A 243 7.95 13.40 -2.62
CA PHE A 243 8.27 14.62 -3.36
C PHE A 243 7.75 15.90 -2.67
N CYS A 244 6.84 15.78 -1.69
CA CYS A 244 6.36 16.88 -0.87
C CYS A 244 7.05 17.00 0.50
N ASP A 245 7.94 16.07 0.87
CA ASP A 245 8.64 16.07 2.16
C ASP A 245 9.84 17.04 2.12
N GLU A 246 9.78 18.12 2.91
CA GLU A 246 10.78 19.20 2.88
C GLU A 246 12.19 18.75 3.26
N GLU A 247 12.32 17.77 4.17
CA GLU A 247 13.61 17.22 4.55
C GLU A 247 14.21 16.35 3.44
N TRP A 248 13.40 15.56 2.75
CA TRP A 248 13.83 14.83 1.56
C TRP A 248 14.20 15.77 0.42
N ILE A 249 13.42 16.83 0.20
CA ILE A 249 13.75 17.88 -0.77
C ILE A 249 15.09 18.53 -0.44
N ALA A 250 15.35 18.85 0.84
CA ALA A 250 16.62 19.40 1.28
C ALA A 250 17.78 18.42 1.06
N THR A 251 17.57 17.13 1.34
CA THR A 251 18.54 16.06 1.06
C THR A 251 18.87 16.00 -0.44
N CYS A 252 17.86 15.97 -1.31
CA CYS A 252 18.06 15.97 -2.76
C CYS A 252 18.86 17.18 -3.23
N LYS A 253 18.55 18.38 -2.72
CA LYS A 253 19.31 19.60 -3.05
C LYS A 253 20.77 19.49 -2.62
N ALA A 254 21.04 18.98 -1.42
CA ALA A 254 22.41 18.79 -0.93
C ALA A 254 23.20 17.75 -1.74
N GLU A 255 22.52 16.71 -2.22
CA GLU A 255 23.10 15.64 -3.05
C GLU A 255 23.11 15.96 -4.56
N ASN A 256 22.66 17.15 -4.98
CA ASN A 256 22.45 17.54 -6.39
C ASN A 256 21.58 16.55 -7.19
N VAL A 257 20.56 15.97 -6.54
CA VAL A 257 19.55 15.15 -7.20
C VAL A 257 18.52 16.07 -7.88
N ASP A 258 18.33 15.88 -9.19
CA ASP A 258 17.28 16.56 -9.95
C ASP A 258 15.92 15.95 -9.62
N LEU A 259 15.23 16.57 -8.65
CA LEU A 259 13.95 16.08 -8.15
C LEU A 259 12.82 16.24 -9.18
N ASP A 260 12.92 17.22 -10.08
CA ASP A 260 11.87 17.47 -11.08
C ASP A 260 11.97 16.42 -12.20
N HIS A 261 13.19 16.12 -12.66
CA HIS A 261 13.43 14.99 -13.58
C HIS A 261 13.03 13.65 -12.95
N LEU A 262 13.32 13.44 -11.66
CA LEU A 262 12.91 12.23 -10.94
C LEU A 262 11.38 12.13 -10.85
N LEU A 263 10.66 13.23 -10.64
CA LEU A 263 9.20 13.24 -10.65
C LEU A 263 8.65 12.91 -12.04
N GLU A 264 9.23 13.47 -13.11
CA GLU A 264 8.85 13.15 -14.50
C GLU A 264 9.02 11.65 -14.80
N LEU A 265 10.12 11.06 -14.33
CA LEU A 265 10.39 9.63 -14.47
C LEU A 265 9.32 8.78 -13.77
N TYR A 266 8.90 9.16 -12.56
CA TYR A 266 7.86 8.44 -11.81
C TYR A 266 6.48 8.62 -12.44
N VAL A 267 6.13 9.82 -12.87
CA VAL A 267 4.89 10.10 -13.62
C VAL A 267 4.84 9.24 -14.89
N LYS A 268 5.93 9.19 -15.64
CA LYS A 268 6.04 8.32 -16.81
C LYS A 268 5.88 6.85 -16.46
N SER A 269 6.55 6.38 -15.40
CA SER A 269 6.47 4.99 -14.94
C SER A 269 5.02 4.59 -14.61
N HIS A 270 4.29 5.46 -13.90
CA HIS A 270 2.87 5.25 -13.63
C HIS A 270 2.03 5.26 -14.91
N THR A 271 2.24 6.23 -15.80
CA THR A 271 1.53 6.31 -17.09
C THR A 271 1.75 5.05 -17.91
N ASP A 272 2.97 4.54 -18.00
CA ASP A 272 3.28 3.31 -18.72
C ASP A 272 2.60 2.08 -18.06
N ALA A 273 2.49 2.05 -16.72
CA ALA A 273 1.92 0.92 -15.98
C ALA A 273 0.40 0.78 -16.14
N VAL A 274 -0.30 1.87 -16.47
CA VAL A 274 -1.75 1.90 -16.62
C VAL A 274 -2.22 2.38 -18.01
N ALA A 275 -1.31 2.40 -18.98
CA ALA A 275 -1.64 2.66 -20.39
C ALA A 275 -2.49 1.53 -21.00
N ASP A 276 -3.35 1.90 -21.95
CA ASP A 276 -4.15 0.98 -22.78
C ASP A 276 -5.01 -0.02 -21.99
N LEU A 277 -5.42 0.35 -20.77
CA LEU A 277 -6.31 -0.48 -19.96
C LEU A 277 -7.78 -0.36 -20.43
N PRO A 278 -8.60 -1.40 -20.22
CA PRO A 278 -10.00 -1.41 -20.64
C PRO A 278 -10.82 -0.27 -20.04
N ALA A 279 -11.71 0.34 -20.82
CA ALA A 279 -12.48 1.51 -20.40
C ALA A 279 -13.48 1.25 -19.27
N ASP A 280 -13.89 -0.01 -19.03
CA ASP A 280 -14.76 -0.41 -17.92
C ASP A 280 -13.97 -0.79 -16.64
N LEU A 281 -12.63 -0.72 -16.67
CA LEU A 281 -11.78 -0.87 -15.49
C LEU A 281 -11.52 0.48 -14.83
N THR A 282 -11.92 0.63 -13.57
CA THR A 282 -11.51 1.79 -12.77
C THR A 282 -10.14 1.53 -12.17
N VAL A 283 -9.16 2.38 -12.49
CA VAL A 283 -7.84 2.36 -11.86
C VAL A 283 -7.59 3.69 -11.17
N GLY A 284 -7.42 3.62 -9.84
CA GLY A 284 -7.01 4.76 -9.05
C GLY A 284 -5.59 4.64 -8.50
N VAL A 285 -5.08 5.74 -7.96
CA VAL A 285 -3.80 5.77 -7.25
C VAL A 285 -4.01 6.33 -5.84
N HIS A 286 -3.50 5.63 -4.84
CA HIS A 286 -3.42 6.12 -3.48
C HIS A 286 -2.04 6.68 -3.21
N ILE A 287 -1.98 7.98 -2.90
CA ILE A 287 -0.74 8.71 -2.61
C ILE A 287 -0.62 8.82 -1.09
N CYS A 288 -0.16 7.73 -0.48
CA CYS A 288 -0.07 7.59 0.98
C CYS A 288 1.07 8.42 1.57
N ARG A 289 0.88 9.03 2.76
CA ARG A 289 1.96 9.64 3.55
C ARG A 289 2.49 8.71 4.64
N GLY A 290 2.22 7.42 4.52
CA GLY A 290 2.64 6.37 5.46
C GLY A 290 1.73 6.25 6.68
N ASN A 291 1.60 5.00 7.15
CA ASN A 291 0.93 4.64 8.40
C ASN A 291 1.82 3.63 9.15
N PHE A 292 2.93 4.11 9.70
CA PHE A 292 3.85 3.31 10.54
C PHE A 292 3.22 3.04 11.91
N PRO A 293 3.71 2.03 12.66
CA PRO A 293 3.20 1.70 13.99
C PRO A 293 3.02 2.92 14.90
N ASN A 294 1.97 2.90 15.71
CA ASN A 294 1.57 4.00 16.59
C ASN A 294 1.15 5.27 15.85
N GLY A 295 0.73 5.16 14.59
CA GLY A 295 0.20 6.27 13.80
C GLY A 295 1.28 7.23 13.28
N VAL A 296 2.55 6.80 13.23
CA VAL A 296 3.65 7.62 12.71
C VAL A 296 3.46 7.82 11.20
N GLY A 297 3.38 9.07 10.77
CA GLY A 297 3.40 9.42 9.35
C GLY A 297 4.83 9.56 8.82
N LEU A 298 5.04 9.21 7.56
CA LEU A 298 6.35 9.22 6.90
C LEU A 298 6.67 10.54 6.21
N ALA A 299 5.64 11.22 5.69
CA ALA A 299 5.79 12.50 5.02
C ALA A 299 4.75 13.52 5.51
N SER A 300 5.11 14.80 5.45
CA SER A 300 4.25 15.94 5.75
C SER A 300 4.26 16.91 4.58
N GLY A 301 3.31 17.85 4.55
CA GLY A 301 3.26 18.91 3.53
C GLY A 301 2.17 18.72 2.48
N SER A 302 1.84 19.84 1.82
CA SER A 302 0.78 19.92 0.81
C SER A 302 1.16 19.15 -0.47
N TYR A 303 0.17 18.55 -1.13
CA TYR A 303 0.36 17.93 -2.45
C TYR A 303 0.66 18.96 -3.56
N GLU A 304 0.63 20.27 -3.27
CA GLU A 304 0.73 21.36 -4.28
C GLU A 304 1.87 21.15 -5.28
N ARG A 305 3.04 20.66 -4.81
CA ARG A 305 4.22 20.45 -5.66
C ARG A 305 3.98 19.44 -6.79
N ILE A 306 3.24 18.38 -6.51
CA ILE A 306 3.05 17.25 -7.44
C ILE A 306 1.66 17.27 -8.09
N ALA A 307 0.68 17.93 -7.49
CA ALA A 307 -0.73 17.79 -7.80
C ALA A 307 -1.05 18.09 -9.27
N LYS A 308 -0.59 19.23 -9.79
CA LYS A 308 -0.85 19.59 -11.20
C LYS A 308 -0.35 18.51 -12.14
N LYS A 309 0.94 18.14 -12.01
CA LYS A 309 1.58 17.16 -12.88
C LYS A 309 0.89 15.79 -12.77
N ILE A 310 0.68 15.28 -11.56
CA ILE A 310 0.05 13.97 -11.37
C ILE A 310 -1.39 13.95 -11.90
N PHE A 311 -2.19 14.98 -11.61
CA PHE A 311 -3.58 15.02 -12.06
C PHE A 311 -3.70 15.11 -13.58
N THR A 312 -2.83 15.87 -14.26
CA THR A 312 -2.96 16.12 -15.69
C THR A 312 -2.16 15.18 -16.58
N GLU A 313 -1.08 14.58 -16.07
CA GLU A 313 -0.13 13.79 -16.90
C GLU A 313 -0.18 12.28 -16.64
N THR A 314 -0.88 11.82 -15.59
CA THR A 314 -1.17 10.40 -15.40
C THR A 314 -2.56 10.03 -15.94
N PRO A 315 -2.80 8.80 -16.40
CA PRO A 315 -4.11 8.38 -16.91
C PRO A 315 -5.06 7.90 -15.80
N TYR A 316 -4.66 7.97 -14.51
CA TYR A 316 -5.55 7.63 -13.40
C TYR A 316 -6.82 8.48 -13.43
N THR A 317 -7.95 7.84 -13.14
CA THR A 317 -9.27 8.49 -13.07
C THR A 317 -9.69 8.80 -11.65
N VAL A 318 -9.08 8.13 -10.65
CA VAL A 318 -9.40 8.29 -9.23
C VAL A 318 -8.11 8.48 -8.41
N PHE A 319 -8.09 9.49 -7.54
CA PHE A 319 -6.97 9.73 -6.61
C PHE A 319 -7.44 9.56 -5.16
N TYR A 320 -6.76 8.74 -4.37
CA TYR A 320 -7.02 8.59 -2.94
C TYR A 320 -5.99 9.40 -2.16
N LEU A 321 -6.42 10.51 -1.56
CA LEU A 321 -5.55 11.53 -0.99
C LEU A 321 -5.84 11.75 0.50
N GLU A 322 -4.78 11.82 1.30
CA GLU A 322 -4.88 12.03 2.76
C GLU A 322 -5.10 13.51 3.09
N PHE A 323 -6.15 13.81 3.87
CA PHE A 323 -6.52 15.13 4.37
C PHE A 323 -7.14 15.05 5.78
N ASP A 324 -6.68 14.16 6.66
CA ASP A 324 -7.25 13.96 8.00
C ASP A 324 -6.75 14.97 9.05
N SER A 325 -5.60 15.59 8.82
CA SER A 325 -4.90 16.43 9.79
C SER A 325 -4.26 17.65 9.14
N PRO A 326 -3.99 18.74 9.89
CA PRO A 326 -3.27 19.89 9.36
C PRO A 326 -1.90 19.55 8.74
N ARG A 327 -1.25 18.48 9.25
CA ARG A 327 0.02 17.95 8.73
C ARG A 327 -0.08 17.47 7.27
N ALA A 328 -1.27 17.03 6.84
CA ALA A 328 -1.54 16.59 5.48
C ALA A 328 -1.73 17.76 4.49
N GLY A 329 -1.72 19.00 4.98
CA GLY A 329 -1.95 20.20 4.18
C GLY A 329 -3.42 20.59 4.06
N ASP A 330 -3.71 21.43 3.08
CA ASP A 330 -5.05 21.94 2.78
C ASP A 330 -5.56 21.43 1.41
N PHE A 331 -6.77 21.82 1.03
CA PHE A 331 -7.39 21.41 -0.23
C PHE A 331 -6.90 22.19 -1.46
N THR A 332 -6.02 23.19 -1.31
CA THR A 332 -5.51 24.02 -2.43
C THR A 332 -5.06 23.22 -3.65
N PRO A 333 -4.38 22.07 -3.51
CA PRO A 333 -3.91 21.31 -4.67
C PRO A 333 -5.04 20.79 -5.57
N LEU A 334 -6.26 20.66 -5.04
CA LEU A 334 -7.42 20.15 -5.77
C LEU A 334 -7.91 21.11 -6.87
N LYS A 335 -7.48 22.37 -6.87
CA LYS A 335 -7.79 23.32 -7.95
C LYS A 335 -7.26 22.88 -9.31
N TYR A 336 -6.26 21.98 -9.33
CA TYR A 336 -5.70 21.46 -10.58
C TYR A 336 -6.45 20.22 -11.10
N LEU A 337 -7.49 19.73 -10.40
CA LEU A 337 -8.18 18.49 -10.75
C LEU A 337 -9.02 18.65 -12.03
N PRO A 338 -8.74 17.87 -13.10
CA PRO A 338 -9.55 17.87 -14.31
C PRO A 338 -11.00 17.42 -14.06
N VAL A 339 -11.93 17.92 -14.87
CA VAL A 339 -13.38 17.66 -14.75
C VAL A 339 -13.74 16.18 -14.86
N ASP A 340 -12.94 15.40 -15.59
CA ASP A 340 -13.17 13.99 -15.87
C ASP A 340 -12.58 13.05 -14.81
N LYS A 341 -11.92 13.59 -13.77
CA LYS A 341 -11.26 12.83 -12.71
C LYS A 341 -11.92 13.00 -11.35
N ALA A 342 -11.71 12.05 -10.45
CA ALA A 342 -12.27 12.07 -9.11
C ALA A 342 -11.19 11.96 -8.03
N VAL A 343 -11.52 12.46 -6.85
CA VAL A 343 -10.73 12.37 -5.63
C VAL A 343 -11.58 11.71 -4.55
N VAL A 344 -11.03 10.66 -3.96
CA VAL A 344 -11.52 10.09 -2.71
C VAL A 344 -10.79 10.80 -1.57
N LEU A 345 -11.53 11.63 -0.83
CA LEU A 345 -11.00 12.44 0.26
C LEU A 345 -10.83 11.58 1.51
N GLY A 346 -9.58 11.35 1.89
CA GLY A 346 -9.19 10.68 3.12
C GLY A 346 -9.31 11.59 4.33
N VAL A 347 -10.52 11.78 4.86
CA VAL A 347 -10.83 12.76 5.91
C VAL A 347 -11.02 12.16 7.31
N VAL A 348 -11.18 10.84 7.41
CA VAL A 348 -11.27 10.11 8.68
C VAL A 348 -9.90 9.52 9.01
N THR A 349 -9.36 9.80 10.19
CA THR A 349 -8.05 9.29 10.58
C THR A 349 -8.10 7.81 10.94
N THR A 350 -7.08 7.06 10.53
CA THR A 350 -6.82 5.69 10.99
C THR A 350 -5.68 5.63 12.01
N LYS A 351 -5.12 6.78 12.39
CA LYS A 351 -3.94 6.92 13.26
C LYS A 351 -4.29 7.04 14.73
N SER A 352 -5.54 7.37 15.07
CA SER A 352 -6.05 7.37 16.44
C SER A 352 -7.49 6.85 16.49
N ALA A 353 -7.91 6.36 17.67
CA ALA A 353 -9.26 5.85 17.90
C ALA A 353 -10.33 6.93 18.07
N GLU A 354 -9.94 8.19 18.26
CA GLU A 354 -10.88 9.29 18.46
C GLU A 354 -11.80 9.44 17.24
N MET A 355 -13.11 9.48 17.49
CA MET A 355 -14.12 9.64 16.44
C MET A 355 -14.23 11.10 16.03
N GLU A 356 -14.18 11.33 14.73
CA GLU A 356 -14.34 12.65 14.14
C GLU A 356 -15.80 13.12 14.21
N ASP A 357 -15.97 14.45 14.31
CA ASP A 357 -17.29 15.07 14.26
C ASP A 357 -17.86 15.05 12.83
N LEU A 358 -19.06 14.51 12.67
CA LEU A 358 -19.70 14.33 11.36
C LEU A 358 -19.99 15.66 10.64
N ALA A 359 -20.40 16.70 11.37
CA ALA A 359 -20.67 18.00 10.79
C ALA A 359 -19.39 18.67 10.30
N ALA A 360 -18.31 18.61 11.10
CA ALA A 360 -17.00 19.09 10.71
C ALA A 360 -16.46 18.36 9.47
N LEU A 361 -16.64 17.04 9.38
CA LEU A 361 -16.27 16.27 8.19
C LEU A 361 -17.04 16.73 6.94
N LYS A 362 -18.34 16.97 7.08
CA LYS A 362 -19.19 17.46 5.98
C LYS A 362 -18.73 18.82 5.46
N ASP A 363 -18.43 19.74 6.38
CA ASP A 363 -17.90 21.07 6.02
C ASP A 363 -16.57 20.96 5.27
N ARG A 364 -15.67 20.05 5.68
CA ARG A 364 -14.42 19.78 4.97
C ARG A 364 -14.64 19.30 3.54
N VAL A 365 -15.62 18.41 3.32
CA VAL A 365 -15.94 17.92 1.97
C VAL A 365 -16.50 19.06 1.10
N TYR A 366 -17.32 19.94 1.66
CA TYR A 366 -17.81 21.13 0.95
C TYR A 366 -16.71 22.12 0.60
N GLN A 367 -15.75 22.35 1.49
CA GLN A 367 -14.56 23.17 1.20
C GLN A 367 -13.75 22.58 0.03
N ALA A 368 -13.51 21.27 0.02
CA ALA A 368 -12.82 20.61 -1.08
C ALA A 368 -13.58 20.77 -2.42
N ALA A 369 -14.91 20.63 -2.39
CA ALA A 369 -15.76 20.82 -3.57
C ALA A 369 -15.70 22.25 -4.12
N GLU A 370 -15.65 23.26 -3.24
CA GLU A 370 -15.50 24.66 -3.64
C GLU A 370 -14.16 24.91 -4.33
N VAL A 371 -13.06 24.37 -3.80
CA VAL A 371 -11.74 24.49 -4.42
C VAL A 371 -11.69 23.83 -5.79
N ILE A 372 -12.28 22.64 -5.94
CA ILE A 372 -12.38 21.94 -7.24
C ILE A 372 -13.20 22.77 -8.23
N ALA A 373 -14.38 23.24 -7.83
CA ALA A 373 -15.27 24.01 -8.70
C ALA A 373 -14.59 25.29 -9.20
N GLN A 374 -13.92 26.02 -8.30
CA GLN A 374 -13.15 27.22 -8.65
C GLN A 374 -12.01 26.91 -9.63
N GLY A 375 -11.29 25.81 -9.40
CA GLY A 375 -10.19 25.38 -10.27
C GLY A 375 -10.61 24.95 -11.67
N GLN A 376 -11.83 24.40 -11.81
CA GLN A 376 -12.39 23.92 -13.07
C GLN A 376 -13.02 25.03 -13.94
N GLY A 377 -13.13 26.25 -13.40
CA GLY A 377 -13.48 27.45 -14.17
C GLY A 377 -14.95 27.85 -14.12
N GLU A 378 -15.28 28.87 -14.91
CA GLU A 378 -16.58 29.55 -14.88
C GLU A 378 -17.74 28.60 -15.21
N GLY A 379 -18.80 28.67 -14.40
CA GLY A 379 -20.02 27.87 -14.56
C GLY A 379 -20.01 26.53 -13.81
N ARG A 380 -18.87 26.10 -13.25
CA ARG A 380 -18.81 24.93 -12.39
C ARG A 380 -19.29 25.27 -10.97
N THR A 381 -20.28 24.54 -10.47
CA THR A 381 -20.79 24.72 -9.10
C THR A 381 -20.14 23.76 -8.11
N ARG A 382 -20.24 24.07 -6.82
CA ARG A 382 -19.86 23.13 -5.75
C ARG A 382 -20.64 21.82 -5.87
N GLU A 383 -21.92 21.91 -6.18
CA GLU A 383 -22.82 20.76 -6.35
C GLU A 383 -22.38 19.87 -7.52
N ASP A 384 -21.90 20.48 -8.61
CA ASP A 384 -21.31 19.75 -9.72
C ASP A 384 -20.01 19.03 -9.33
N ALA A 385 -19.13 19.69 -8.58
CA ALA A 385 -17.89 19.07 -8.07
C ALA A 385 -18.19 17.91 -7.10
N LEU A 386 -19.17 18.09 -6.19
CA LEU A 386 -19.66 17.01 -5.34
C LEU A 386 -20.19 15.84 -6.17
N ARG A 387 -20.99 16.11 -7.22
CA ARG A 387 -21.56 15.08 -8.07
C ARG A 387 -20.50 14.34 -8.88
N ASP A 388 -19.54 15.00 -9.50
CA ASP A 388 -18.71 14.32 -10.50
C ASP A 388 -17.32 13.95 -9.99
N ASN A 389 -16.81 14.64 -8.97
CA ASN A 389 -15.38 14.59 -8.64
C ASN A 389 -15.07 14.06 -7.23
N LEU A 390 -16.04 13.88 -6.34
CA LEU A 390 -15.75 13.62 -4.92
C LEU A 390 -16.36 12.35 -4.33
N ALA A 391 -15.59 11.70 -3.48
CA ALA A 391 -15.98 10.65 -2.55
C ALA A 391 -15.20 10.83 -1.24
N VAL A 392 -15.51 10.03 -0.22
CA VAL A 392 -14.89 10.07 1.10
C VAL A 392 -14.39 8.70 1.52
N SER A 393 -13.30 8.68 2.30
CA SER A 393 -12.73 7.47 2.87
C SER A 393 -11.96 7.79 4.17
N PRO A 394 -11.49 6.77 4.90
CA PRO A 394 -10.39 6.95 5.82
C PRO A 394 -9.12 7.39 5.07
N GLN A 395 -8.21 8.08 5.75
CA GLN A 395 -6.99 8.64 5.17
C GLN A 395 -6.07 7.60 4.53
N CYS A 396 -5.93 6.44 5.19
CA CYS A 396 -5.12 5.31 4.75
C CYS A 396 -5.85 4.03 5.17
N GLY A 397 -5.30 2.86 4.84
CA GLY A 397 -5.72 1.61 5.45
C GLY A 397 -5.43 1.56 6.96
N PHE A 398 -6.06 0.62 7.66
CA PHE A 398 -5.93 0.45 9.11
C PHE A 398 -4.74 -0.44 9.52
N ALA A 399 -4.09 -1.13 8.58
CA ALA A 399 -2.99 -2.06 8.86
C ALA A 399 -1.95 -2.14 7.73
N SER A 400 -1.40 -1.00 7.32
CA SER A 400 -0.48 -0.89 6.19
C SER A 400 0.92 -1.49 6.40
N ASP A 401 1.29 -1.84 7.64
CA ASP A 401 2.57 -2.45 8.00
C ASP A 401 2.39 -3.64 8.98
N HIS A 402 3.47 -4.38 9.24
CA HIS A 402 3.58 -5.55 10.11
C HIS A 402 3.17 -5.28 11.58
N SER A 403 3.29 -4.03 12.02
CA SER A 403 2.95 -3.56 13.36
C SER A 403 1.69 -2.69 13.28
N GLU A 404 0.61 -3.21 13.83
CA GLU A 404 -0.75 -2.84 13.45
C GLU A 404 -1.28 -1.60 14.20
N GLY A 405 -2.14 -0.85 13.51
CA GLY A 405 -3.10 0.08 14.12
C GLY A 405 -2.57 1.44 14.54
N GLY A 406 -3.47 2.42 14.42
CA GLY A 406 -3.32 3.70 15.10
C GLY A 406 -3.39 3.58 16.63
N VAL A 407 -3.02 4.64 17.33
CA VAL A 407 -3.04 4.71 18.79
C VAL A 407 -4.45 4.42 19.31
N GLY A 408 -4.58 3.34 20.10
CA GLY A 408 -5.84 2.89 20.68
C GLY A 408 -6.83 2.27 19.69
N MET A 409 -6.46 2.08 18.42
CA MET A 409 -7.37 1.57 17.40
C MET A 409 -7.73 0.10 17.68
N THR A 410 -9.02 -0.18 17.81
CA THR A 410 -9.55 -1.54 17.95
C THR A 410 -10.31 -1.96 16.69
N ARG A 411 -10.62 -3.26 16.56
CA ARG A 411 -11.46 -3.74 15.45
C ARG A 411 -12.85 -3.11 15.46
N ASP A 412 -13.44 -2.93 16.64
CA ASP A 412 -14.77 -2.32 16.77
C ASP A 412 -14.71 -0.84 16.35
N THR A 413 -13.70 -0.10 16.81
CA THR A 413 -13.48 1.29 16.40
C THR A 413 -13.20 1.45 14.91
N MET A 414 -12.47 0.51 14.30
CA MET A 414 -12.27 0.48 12.84
C MET A 414 -13.62 0.40 12.11
N TRP A 415 -14.52 -0.47 12.56
CA TRP A 415 -15.86 -0.58 11.97
C TRP A 415 -16.71 0.66 12.21
N GLU A 416 -16.68 1.23 13.42
CA GLU A 416 -17.36 2.50 13.74
C GLU A 416 -16.87 3.65 12.84
N LYS A 417 -15.57 3.70 12.51
CA LYS A 417 -15.00 4.67 11.58
C LYS A 417 -15.44 4.43 10.13
N LEU A 418 -15.50 3.18 9.67
CA LEU A 418 -16.04 2.86 8.34
C LEU A 418 -17.54 3.20 8.24
N GLU A 419 -18.29 2.99 9.32
CA GLU A 419 -19.70 3.41 9.42
C GLU A 419 -19.85 4.94 9.48
N LEU A 420 -18.90 5.67 10.10
CA LEU A 420 -18.83 7.13 10.02
C LEU A 420 -18.65 7.62 8.58
N VAL A 421 -17.72 7.02 7.82
CA VAL A 421 -17.51 7.34 6.39
C VAL A 421 -18.79 7.09 5.59
N LYS A 422 -19.48 5.97 5.84
CA LYS A 422 -20.77 5.68 5.21
C LYS A 422 -21.84 6.74 5.53
N ARG A 423 -22.02 7.08 6.81
CA ARG A 423 -22.97 8.13 7.23
C ARG A 423 -22.66 9.48 6.59
N LEU A 424 -21.39 9.86 6.53
CA LEU A 424 -20.93 11.07 5.85
C LEU A 424 -21.32 11.06 4.36
N ALA A 425 -21.06 9.94 3.67
CA ALA A 425 -21.44 9.81 2.27
C ALA A 425 -22.95 9.86 2.07
N ASP A 426 -23.74 9.24 2.95
CA ASP A 426 -25.20 9.24 2.88
C ASP A 426 -25.79 10.65 3.12
N GLU A 427 -25.17 11.47 3.98
CA GLU A 427 -25.57 12.87 4.20
C GLU A 427 -25.28 13.80 3.01
N ILE A 428 -24.21 13.52 2.26
CA ILE A 428 -23.77 14.38 1.14
C ILE A 428 -24.40 13.91 -0.18
N TRP A 429 -24.53 12.59 -0.38
CA TRP A 429 -25.05 11.98 -1.60
C TRP A 429 -26.21 11.01 -1.29
N PRO A 430 -27.39 11.48 -0.85
CA PRO A 430 -28.50 10.60 -0.50
C PRO A 430 -28.85 9.60 -1.62
N GLY A 431 -28.91 8.31 -1.27
CA GLY A 431 -29.30 7.23 -2.18
C GLY A 431 -28.21 6.71 -3.13
N TRP A 432 -26.95 7.15 -2.99
CA TRP A 432 -25.84 6.72 -3.87
C TRP A 432 -25.59 5.21 -3.86
N ASN A 433 -25.92 4.52 -2.77
CA ASN A 433 -25.67 3.11 -2.51
C ASN A 433 -26.93 2.22 -2.61
N THR A 434 -28.01 2.68 -3.25
CA THR A 434 -29.29 1.95 -3.37
C THR A 434 -29.27 0.78 -4.38
N ARG A 435 -28.10 0.17 -4.61
CA ARG A 435 -27.90 -0.95 -5.56
C ARG A 435 -28.05 -2.32 -4.90
#